data_AF-A0A7X8BKC2-F1
#
_entry.id   AF-A0A7X8BKC2-F1
#
_cell.length_a   1.000
_cell.length_b   1.000
_cell.length_c   1.000
_cell.angle_alpha   90.00
_cell.angle_beta   90.00
_cell.angle_gamma   90.00
#
_symmetry.space_group_name_H-M   'P 1'
#
loop_
_entity.id
_entity.type
_entity.pdbx_description
1 polymer ?
#
loop_
_entity_poly.entity_id
_entity_poly.type
_entity_poly.pdbx_seq_one_letter_code
_entity_poly.pdbx_strand_id
1 'polypeptide(L)'
;MSIVLPLPENLANMLEAEKKMREQILMATGADDECQDHLKILSESVEWIWKIGIDRKHKTDDELVVLGLIVRTYNDVSVAFGLIISGFYQASLMITRDIQESSLLIRRFALDTSAIQRWKNGKEFSAGDNRKFLKEYENVVTKGNADDERILYGHFSTLGSHPTWKGILRMLVGQKNNLIYSEPFLDIDKLHLALMTLTSMTFSASNSIVTCFHNINALDLALEKDFSLRFIQTALAWLQKYGAKGNFIDE
;
A
#
# COMPACT_ATOMS: atom_id res chain seq x y z
N MET A 1 -4.42 8.06 -36.52
CA MET A 1 -5.89 7.92 -36.46
C MET A 1 -6.20 7.35 -35.08
N SER A 2 -6.71 8.15 -34.13
CA SER A 2 -7.11 7.58 -32.84
C SER A 2 -8.44 6.85 -33.05
N ILE A 3 -8.45 5.55 -32.78
CA ILE A 3 -9.69 4.78 -32.73
C ILE A 3 -10.34 5.16 -31.41
N VAL A 4 -11.34 6.03 -31.45
CA VAL A 4 -12.22 6.26 -30.30
C VAL A 4 -13.20 5.10 -30.28
N LEU A 5 -13.06 4.21 -29.31
CA LEU A 5 -14.04 3.16 -29.07
C LEU A 5 -15.35 3.85 -28.65
N PRO A 6 -16.46 3.72 -29.39
CA PRO A 6 -17.72 4.32 -28.97
C PRO A 6 -18.21 3.59 -27.72
N LEU A 7 -18.08 4.24 -26.56
CA LEU A 7 -18.57 3.70 -25.30
C LEU A 7 -20.09 3.92 -25.18
N PRO A 8 -20.82 2.97 -24.60
CA PRO A 8 -22.17 3.20 -24.11
C PRO A 8 -22.24 4.44 -23.22
N GLU A 9 -23.32 5.21 -23.33
CA GLU A 9 -23.48 6.51 -22.66
C GLU A 9 -23.23 6.45 -21.15
N ASN A 10 -23.71 5.41 -20.47
CA ASN A 10 -23.49 5.22 -19.04
C ASN A 10 -21.99 5.05 -18.69
N LEU A 11 -21.23 4.29 -19.48
CA LEU A 11 -19.79 4.11 -19.26
C LEU A 11 -19.01 5.38 -19.59
N ALA A 12 -19.44 6.12 -20.63
CA ALA A 12 -18.85 7.41 -20.96
C ALA A 12 -19.06 8.43 -19.82
N ASN A 13 -20.28 8.48 -19.26
CA ASN A 13 -20.61 9.36 -18.13
C ASN A 13 -19.80 9.02 -16.88
N MET A 14 -19.62 7.72 -16.57
CA MET A 14 -18.78 7.29 -15.45
C MET A 14 -17.32 7.75 -15.60
N LEU A 15 -16.74 7.60 -16.79
CA LEU A 15 -15.37 8.04 -17.06
C LEU A 15 -15.21 9.56 -16.99
N GLU A 16 -16.21 10.30 -17.45
CA GLU A 16 -16.18 11.76 -17.39
C GLU A 16 -16.29 12.27 -15.94
N ALA A 17 -17.16 11.66 -15.14
CA ALA A 17 -17.27 11.95 -13.71
C ALA A 17 -15.94 11.66 -12.97
N GLU A 18 -15.30 10.53 -13.26
CA GLU A 18 -13.98 10.18 -12.71
C GLU A 18 -12.92 11.24 -13.05
N LYS A 19 -12.78 11.61 -14.33
CA LYS A 19 -11.80 12.61 -14.76
C LYS A 19 -11.98 13.95 -14.06
N LYS A 20 -13.23 14.44 -14.02
CA LYS A 20 -13.55 15.71 -13.35
C LYS A 20 -13.23 15.66 -11.86
N MET A 21 -13.59 14.56 -11.20
CA MET A 21 -13.29 14.38 -9.78
C MET A 21 -11.78 14.31 -9.52
N ARG A 22 -11.05 13.66 -10.43
CA ARG A 22 -9.60 13.52 -10.34
C ARG A 22 -8.87 14.85 -10.39
N GLU A 23 -9.28 15.75 -11.26
CA GLU A 23 -8.73 17.11 -11.29
C GLU A 23 -8.95 17.85 -9.96
N GLN A 24 -10.15 17.74 -9.38
CA GLN A 24 -10.48 18.37 -8.10
C GLN A 24 -9.66 17.80 -6.94
N ILE A 25 -9.52 16.48 -6.88
CA ILE A 25 -8.74 15.82 -5.83
C ILE A 25 -7.26 16.18 -5.98
N LEU A 26 -6.70 16.18 -7.21
CA LEU A 26 -5.30 16.58 -7.42
C LEU A 26 -5.04 18.03 -6.97
N MET A 27 -5.97 18.95 -7.22
CA MET A 27 -5.87 20.32 -6.70
C MET A 27 -5.90 20.35 -5.17
N ALA A 28 -6.83 19.61 -4.55
CA ALA A 28 -6.92 19.52 -3.09
C ALA A 28 -5.65 18.90 -2.46
N THR A 29 -5.15 17.81 -3.03
CA THR A 29 -3.90 17.15 -2.62
C THR A 29 -2.71 18.08 -2.77
N GLY A 30 -2.63 18.86 -3.86
CA GLY A 30 -1.55 19.81 -4.11
C GLY A 30 -1.53 21.01 -3.16
N ALA A 31 -2.68 21.37 -2.60
CA ALA A 31 -2.83 22.49 -1.67
C ALA A 31 -2.73 22.08 -0.19
N ASP A 32 -2.63 20.79 0.11
CA ASP A 32 -2.66 20.24 1.47
C ASP A 32 -1.29 19.68 1.89
N ASP A 33 -0.67 20.29 2.90
CA ASP A 33 0.68 19.95 3.37
C ASP A 33 0.79 18.51 3.91
N GLU A 34 -0.26 18.00 4.55
CA GLU A 34 -0.27 16.64 5.10
C GLU A 34 -0.33 15.59 3.99
N CYS A 35 -1.12 15.84 2.95
CA CYS A 35 -1.11 15.04 1.73
C CYS A 35 0.27 15.04 1.06
N GLN A 36 0.94 16.21 0.99
CA GLN A 36 2.29 16.30 0.42
C GLN A 36 3.30 15.49 1.23
N ASP A 37 3.22 15.49 2.56
CA ASP A 37 4.06 14.66 3.40
C ASP A 37 3.87 13.15 3.11
N HIS A 38 2.64 12.70 2.98
CA HIS A 38 2.34 11.30 2.65
C HIS A 38 2.84 10.91 1.25
N LEU A 39 2.68 11.81 0.26
CA LEU A 39 3.16 11.60 -1.11
C LEU A 39 4.68 11.50 -1.19
N LYS A 40 5.40 12.28 -0.37
CA LYS A 40 6.86 12.26 -0.37
C LYS A 40 7.40 10.88 0.00
N ILE A 41 6.95 10.31 1.10
CA ILE A 41 7.38 8.97 1.52
C ILE A 41 6.82 7.88 0.59
N LEU A 42 5.59 8.02 0.06
CA LEU A 42 5.04 7.10 -0.94
C LEU A 42 5.92 7.05 -2.18
N SER A 43 6.34 8.20 -2.70
CA SER A 43 7.21 8.31 -3.86
C SER A 43 8.55 7.63 -3.63
N GLU A 44 9.18 7.84 -2.47
CA GLU A 44 10.46 7.19 -2.16
C GLU A 44 10.33 5.68 -1.98
N SER A 45 9.24 5.20 -1.36
CA SER A 45 8.93 3.77 -1.27
C SER A 45 8.68 3.14 -2.64
N VAL A 46 7.95 3.83 -3.53
CA VAL A 46 7.75 3.38 -4.91
C VAL A 46 9.07 3.35 -5.69
N GLU A 47 9.96 4.31 -5.47
CA GLU A 47 11.28 4.33 -6.09
C GLU A 47 12.13 3.09 -5.67
N TRP A 48 12.04 2.66 -4.41
CA TRP A 48 12.64 1.38 -3.96
C TRP A 48 12.04 0.17 -4.66
N ILE A 49 10.70 0.10 -4.69
CA ILE A 49 9.97 -0.98 -5.36
C ILE A 49 10.34 -1.05 -6.84
N TRP A 50 10.47 0.09 -7.52
CA TRP A 50 10.84 0.16 -8.92
C TRP A 50 12.30 -0.28 -9.16
N LYS A 51 13.25 0.28 -8.41
CA LYS A 51 14.68 -0.04 -8.56
C LYS A 51 14.98 -1.52 -8.32
N ILE A 52 14.31 -2.14 -7.34
CA ILE A 52 14.49 -3.55 -7.03
C ILE A 52 13.58 -4.45 -7.87
N GLY A 53 12.37 -4.03 -8.21
CA GLY A 53 11.40 -4.88 -8.91
C GLY A 53 11.53 -4.87 -10.43
N ILE A 54 11.83 -3.70 -10.99
CA ILE A 54 11.61 -3.40 -12.41
C ILE A 54 12.91 -3.16 -13.16
N ASP A 55 13.83 -2.37 -12.57
CA ASP A 55 15.07 -1.97 -13.25
C ASP A 55 16.17 -3.05 -13.24
N ARG A 56 15.92 -4.21 -12.62
CA ARG A 56 16.89 -5.30 -12.53
C ARG A 56 16.42 -6.59 -13.17
N LYS A 57 17.40 -7.36 -13.66
CA LYS A 57 17.19 -8.76 -14.07
C LYS A 57 17.38 -9.68 -12.86
N HIS A 58 16.60 -10.76 -12.80
CA HIS A 58 16.82 -11.82 -11.81
C HIS A 58 18.12 -12.59 -12.14
N LYS A 59 18.76 -13.09 -11.09
CA LYS A 59 19.94 -13.96 -11.17
C LYS A 59 19.64 -15.41 -10.77
N THR A 60 18.58 -15.62 -9.99
CA THR A 60 18.17 -16.93 -9.48
C THR A 60 16.67 -17.13 -9.63
N ASP A 61 16.22 -18.37 -9.54
CA ASP A 61 14.80 -18.72 -9.49
C ASP A 61 14.09 -18.11 -8.26
N ASP A 62 14.78 -18.05 -7.11
CA ASP A 62 14.25 -17.42 -5.90
C ASP A 62 14.04 -15.92 -6.11
N GLU A 63 15.02 -15.24 -6.72
CA GLU A 63 14.86 -13.84 -7.09
C GLU A 63 13.68 -13.64 -8.03
N LEU A 64 13.47 -14.51 -9.03
CA LEU A 64 12.34 -14.41 -9.94
C LEU A 64 10.99 -14.48 -9.20
N VAL A 65 10.88 -15.38 -8.21
CA VAL A 65 9.69 -15.50 -7.37
C VAL A 65 9.43 -14.21 -6.59
N VAL A 66 10.46 -13.66 -5.93
CA VAL A 66 10.31 -12.43 -5.14
C VAL A 66 10.02 -11.23 -6.06
N LEU A 67 10.68 -11.10 -7.21
CA LEU A 67 10.39 -10.06 -8.19
C LEU A 67 8.94 -10.10 -8.67
N GLY A 68 8.36 -11.29 -8.87
CA GLY A 68 6.94 -11.43 -9.20
C GLY A 68 6.02 -10.78 -8.15
N LEU A 69 6.31 -10.99 -6.87
CA LEU A 69 5.57 -10.34 -5.76
C LEU A 69 5.80 -8.82 -5.73
N ILE A 70 7.01 -8.36 -6.07
CA ILE A 70 7.31 -6.92 -6.14
C ILE A 70 6.56 -6.25 -7.28
N VAL A 71 6.54 -6.85 -8.47
CA VAL A 71 5.78 -6.35 -9.63
C VAL A 71 4.29 -6.29 -9.30
N ARG A 72 3.75 -7.34 -8.66
CA ARG A 72 2.37 -7.32 -8.15
C ARG A 72 2.14 -6.14 -7.22
N THR A 73 3.00 -5.98 -6.21
CA THR A 73 2.93 -4.90 -5.23
C THR A 73 2.97 -3.52 -5.91
N TYR A 74 3.85 -3.32 -6.89
CA TYR A 74 3.93 -2.07 -7.67
C TYR A 74 2.61 -1.76 -8.41
N ASN A 75 2.03 -2.77 -9.06
CA ASN A 75 0.76 -2.62 -9.77
C ASN A 75 -0.37 -2.27 -8.80
N ASP A 76 -0.42 -2.92 -7.65
CA ASP A 76 -1.43 -2.65 -6.62
C ASP A 76 -1.28 -1.24 -6.04
N VAL A 77 -0.05 -0.78 -5.76
CA VAL A 77 0.22 0.60 -5.35
C VAL A 77 -0.29 1.59 -6.40
N SER A 78 0.03 1.33 -7.67
CA SER A 78 -0.37 2.21 -8.79
C SER A 78 -1.88 2.29 -8.95
N VAL A 79 -2.57 1.15 -8.84
CA VAL A 79 -4.04 1.08 -8.89
C VAL A 79 -4.67 1.76 -7.68
N ALA A 80 -4.20 1.46 -6.47
CA ALA A 80 -4.72 2.07 -5.24
C ALA A 80 -4.55 3.58 -5.25
N PHE A 81 -3.39 4.09 -5.68
CA PHE A 81 -3.15 5.52 -5.85
C PHE A 81 -4.10 6.14 -6.88
N GLY A 82 -4.25 5.49 -8.04
CA GLY A 82 -5.19 5.90 -9.09
C GLY A 82 -6.63 6.00 -8.57
N LEU A 83 -7.08 5.04 -7.77
CA LEU A 83 -8.40 5.04 -7.14
C LEU A 83 -8.55 6.16 -6.10
N ILE A 84 -7.53 6.44 -5.28
CA ILE A 84 -7.53 7.53 -4.30
C ILE A 84 -7.72 8.87 -5.00
N ILE A 85 -6.87 9.16 -6.00
CA ILE A 85 -6.95 10.43 -6.72
C ILE A 85 -8.20 10.53 -7.59
N SER A 86 -8.93 9.43 -7.80
CA SER A 86 -10.21 9.40 -8.50
C SER A 86 -11.42 9.35 -7.56
N GLY A 87 -11.23 9.50 -6.25
CA GLY A 87 -12.33 9.58 -5.27
C GLY A 87 -12.95 8.23 -4.88
N PHE A 88 -12.33 7.11 -5.27
CA PHE A 88 -12.77 5.76 -4.92
C PHE A 88 -12.06 5.24 -3.67
N TYR A 89 -12.22 5.94 -2.55
CA TYR A 89 -11.46 5.68 -1.31
C TYR A 89 -11.70 4.28 -0.73
N GLN A 90 -12.92 3.75 -0.75
CA GLN A 90 -13.17 2.39 -0.24
C GLN A 90 -12.47 1.33 -1.09
N ALA A 91 -12.58 1.45 -2.41
CA ALA A 91 -11.98 0.51 -3.35
C ALA A 91 -10.44 0.55 -3.27
N SER A 92 -9.85 1.73 -3.05
CA SER A 92 -8.40 1.81 -2.86
C SER A 92 -7.93 1.05 -1.61
N LEU A 93 -8.69 1.10 -0.50
CA LEU A 93 -8.37 0.33 0.70
C LEU A 93 -8.43 -1.19 0.49
N MET A 94 -9.28 -1.68 -0.43
CA MET A 94 -9.29 -3.09 -0.80
C MET A 94 -7.98 -3.52 -1.44
N ILE A 95 -7.46 -2.71 -2.36
CA ILE A 95 -6.18 -2.97 -3.02
C ILE A 95 -5.01 -2.80 -2.05
N THR A 96 -5.06 -1.78 -1.19
CA THR A 96 -4.04 -1.56 -0.16
C THR A 96 -3.89 -2.73 0.81
N ARG A 97 -4.96 -3.50 1.04
CA ARG A 97 -4.87 -4.74 1.82
C ARG A 97 -4.01 -5.80 1.10
N ASP A 98 -4.12 -5.94 -0.21
CA ASP A 98 -3.29 -6.90 -0.96
C ASP A 98 -1.79 -6.53 -0.90
N ILE A 99 -1.49 -5.23 -0.93
CA ILE A 99 -0.13 -4.70 -0.69
C ILE A 99 0.40 -5.15 0.67
N GLN A 100 -0.43 -5.07 1.73
CA GLN A 100 -0.06 -5.53 3.07
C GLN A 100 0.15 -7.06 3.11
N GLU A 101 -0.73 -7.83 2.48
CA GLU A 101 -0.61 -9.30 2.48
C GLU A 101 0.64 -9.76 1.72
N SER A 102 0.94 -9.11 0.59
CA SER A 102 2.16 -9.31 -0.19
C SER A 102 3.41 -8.93 0.60
N SER A 103 3.40 -7.81 1.34
CA SER A 103 4.54 -7.40 2.16
C SER A 103 4.84 -8.38 3.29
N LEU A 104 3.81 -8.92 3.95
CA LEU A 104 3.96 -9.94 5.00
C LEU A 104 4.59 -11.24 4.44
N LEU A 105 4.22 -11.64 3.23
CA LEU A 105 4.81 -12.80 2.56
C LEU A 105 6.29 -12.55 2.19
N ILE A 106 6.60 -11.39 1.62
CA ILE A 106 7.98 -11.00 1.29
C ILE A 106 8.84 -10.94 2.56
N ARG A 107 8.30 -10.38 3.66
CA ARG A 107 8.99 -10.32 4.95
C ARG A 107 9.25 -11.72 5.50
N ARG A 108 8.31 -12.65 5.35
CA ARG A 108 8.54 -14.06 5.69
C ARG A 108 9.69 -14.66 4.87
N PHE A 109 9.74 -14.41 3.57
CA PHE A 109 10.85 -14.88 2.71
C PHE A 109 12.19 -14.29 3.11
N ALA A 110 12.20 -13.04 3.60
CA ALA A 110 13.41 -12.43 4.13
C ALA A 110 13.94 -13.16 5.37
N LEU A 111 13.07 -13.67 6.24
CA LEU A 111 13.44 -14.34 7.49
C LEU A 111 13.66 -15.86 7.32
N ASP A 112 12.97 -16.47 6.37
CA ASP A 112 13.08 -17.89 6.04
C ASP A 112 13.09 -18.06 4.52
N THR A 113 14.28 -18.08 3.93
CA THR A 113 14.46 -18.21 2.48
C THR A 113 13.96 -19.57 1.96
N SER A 114 13.91 -20.61 2.80
CA SER A 114 13.32 -21.92 2.42
C SER A 114 11.81 -21.82 2.16
N ALA A 115 11.14 -20.80 2.71
CA ALA A 115 9.73 -20.55 2.45
C ALA A 115 9.47 -20.20 0.97
N ILE A 116 10.44 -19.63 0.25
CA ILE A 116 10.31 -19.32 -1.18
C ILE A 116 10.04 -20.61 -1.96
N GLN A 117 10.88 -21.63 -1.76
CA GLN A 117 10.74 -22.92 -2.41
C GLN A 117 9.47 -23.66 -1.99
N ARG A 118 9.10 -23.60 -0.71
CA ARG A 118 7.84 -24.19 -0.24
C ARG A 118 6.63 -23.54 -0.92
N TRP A 119 6.61 -22.22 -1.01
CA TRP A 119 5.52 -21.48 -1.68
C TRP A 119 5.45 -21.79 -3.17
N LYS A 120 6.61 -21.75 -3.86
CA LYS A 120 6.73 -22.11 -5.29
C LYS A 120 6.19 -23.52 -5.59
N ASN A 121 6.37 -24.45 -4.65
CA ASN A 121 5.90 -25.83 -4.75
C ASN A 121 4.46 -26.05 -4.23
N GLY A 122 3.68 -24.98 -4.04
CA GLY A 122 2.25 -25.05 -3.73
C GLY A 122 1.90 -25.02 -2.24
N LYS A 123 2.85 -24.76 -1.33
CA LYS A 123 2.50 -24.50 0.06
C LYS A 123 1.84 -23.12 0.17
N GLU A 124 0.56 -23.12 0.48
CA GLU A 124 -0.16 -21.88 0.77
C GLU A 124 0.29 -21.27 2.10
N PHE A 125 0.47 -19.95 2.10
CA PHE A 125 0.75 -19.14 3.28
C PHE A 125 -0.31 -18.05 3.36
N SER A 126 -1.32 -18.25 4.21
CA SER A 126 -2.35 -17.24 4.40
C SER A 126 -1.76 -15.99 5.08
N ALA A 127 -2.45 -14.86 4.93
CA ALA A 127 -2.10 -13.64 5.67
C ALA A 127 -2.04 -13.88 7.20
N GLY A 128 -2.93 -14.75 7.71
CA GLY A 128 -2.92 -15.16 9.12
C GLY A 128 -1.67 -15.95 9.51
N ASP A 129 -1.24 -16.89 8.66
CA ASP A 129 -0.03 -17.69 8.87
C ASP A 129 1.23 -16.82 8.87
N ASN A 130 1.31 -15.86 7.94
CA ASN A 130 2.45 -14.96 7.84
C ASN A 130 2.54 -14.05 9.07
N ARG A 131 1.42 -13.46 9.51
CA ARG A 131 1.40 -12.67 10.76
C ARG A 131 1.80 -13.50 11.97
N LYS A 132 1.30 -14.72 12.09
CA LYS A 132 1.65 -15.63 13.19
C LYS A 132 3.15 -15.92 13.19
N PHE A 133 3.69 -16.28 12.03
CA PHE A 133 5.12 -16.54 11.86
C PHE A 133 5.97 -15.32 12.25
N LEU A 134 5.62 -14.13 11.75
CA LEU A 134 6.34 -12.90 12.07
C LEU A 134 6.26 -12.59 13.57
N LYS A 135 5.08 -12.73 14.19
CA LYS A 135 4.93 -12.54 15.65
C LYS A 135 5.79 -13.52 16.45
N GLU A 136 5.84 -14.79 16.05
CA GLU A 136 6.69 -15.78 16.72
C GLU A 136 8.17 -15.47 16.54
N TYR A 137 8.60 -15.08 15.35
CA TYR A 137 9.98 -14.72 15.06
C TYR A 137 10.41 -13.43 15.78
N GLU A 138 9.56 -12.40 15.77
CA GLU A 138 9.84 -11.10 16.40
C GLU A 138 9.76 -11.18 17.91
N ASN A 139 8.85 -11.94 18.52
CA ASN A 139 8.88 -12.12 19.98
C ASN A 139 10.14 -12.85 20.46
N VAL A 140 10.81 -13.60 19.57
CA VAL A 140 12.11 -14.22 19.84
C VAL A 140 13.26 -13.20 19.70
N VAL A 141 13.12 -12.16 18.87
CA VAL A 141 14.21 -11.23 18.50
C VAL A 141 14.08 -9.83 19.14
N THR A 142 12.87 -9.32 19.35
CA THR A 142 12.52 -7.99 19.88
C THR A 142 11.29 -8.08 20.78
N LYS A 143 11.40 -7.72 22.06
CA LYS A 143 10.23 -7.58 22.96
C LYS A 143 9.39 -6.35 22.55
N GLY A 144 8.48 -6.47 21.56
CA GLY A 144 7.60 -5.35 21.18
C GLY A 144 6.52 -5.62 20.11
N ASN A 145 5.28 -5.27 20.46
CA ASN A 145 4.08 -4.84 19.68
C ASN A 145 3.63 -5.54 18.38
N ALA A 146 3.44 -6.86 18.40
CA ALA A 146 2.69 -7.57 17.36
C ALA A 146 1.17 -7.26 17.31
N ASP A 147 0.65 -6.43 18.22
CA ASP A 147 -0.79 -6.14 18.31
C ASP A 147 -1.22 -4.98 17.39
N ASP A 148 -0.30 -4.08 17.02
CA ASP A 148 -0.59 -2.91 16.18
C ASP A 148 -0.89 -3.30 14.72
N GLU A 149 -0.14 -4.26 14.13
CA GLU A 149 -0.40 -4.79 12.78
C GLU A 149 -1.75 -5.52 12.67
N ARG A 150 -2.21 -6.17 13.75
CA ARG A 150 -3.51 -6.84 13.80
C ARG A 150 -4.66 -5.83 13.82
N ILE A 151 -4.50 -4.73 14.56
CA ILE A 151 -5.49 -3.64 14.66
C ILE A 151 -5.62 -2.96 13.29
N LEU A 152 -4.50 -2.64 12.65
CA LEU A 152 -4.40 -2.16 11.26
C LEU A 152 -5.17 -3.05 10.28
N TYR A 153 -4.86 -4.35 10.27
CA TYR A 153 -5.52 -5.32 9.37
C TYR A 153 -7.04 -5.42 9.62
N GLY A 154 -7.47 -5.39 10.89
CA GLY A 154 -8.88 -5.40 11.28
C GLY A 154 -9.63 -4.16 10.78
N HIS A 155 -9.00 -2.99 10.84
CA HIS A 155 -9.55 -1.74 10.30
C HIS A 155 -9.67 -1.76 8.78
N PHE A 156 -8.68 -2.24 8.04
CA PHE A 156 -8.76 -2.34 6.58
C PHE A 156 -9.82 -3.34 6.12
N SER A 157 -9.92 -4.48 6.82
CA SER A 157 -10.93 -5.49 6.54
C SER A 157 -12.34 -4.92 6.76
N THR A 158 -12.53 -4.11 7.80
CA THR A 158 -13.84 -3.52 8.14
C THR A 158 -14.22 -2.36 7.23
N LEU A 159 -13.27 -1.48 6.88
CA LEU A 159 -13.53 -0.26 6.12
C LEU A 159 -13.55 -0.51 4.61
N GLY A 160 -12.57 -1.26 4.09
CA GLY A 160 -12.36 -1.45 2.66
C GLY A 160 -12.96 -2.74 2.12
N SER A 161 -12.66 -3.89 2.74
CA SER A 161 -12.86 -5.20 2.08
C SER A 161 -14.19 -5.89 2.35
N HIS A 162 -14.73 -5.80 3.57
CA HIS A 162 -15.98 -6.45 3.93
C HIS A 162 -17.16 -5.49 3.74
N PRO A 163 -18.32 -5.97 3.25
CA PRO A 163 -19.54 -5.17 3.13
C PRO A 163 -20.18 -4.95 4.50
N THR A 164 -19.44 -4.30 5.41
CA THR A 164 -19.92 -3.98 6.75
C THR A 164 -20.64 -2.65 6.75
N TRP A 165 -21.63 -2.52 7.63
CA TRP A 165 -22.32 -1.25 7.83
C TRP A 165 -21.36 -0.12 8.24
N LYS A 166 -20.37 -0.42 9.09
CA LYS A 166 -19.33 0.54 9.49
C LYS A 166 -18.52 1.03 8.28
N GLY A 167 -18.12 0.14 7.38
CA GLY A 167 -17.40 0.48 6.16
C GLY A 167 -18.21 1.36 5.22
N ILE A 168 -19.49 1.01 5.00
CA ILE A 168 -20.42 1.82 4.19
C ILE A 168 -20.54 3.23 4.78
N LEU A 169 -20.82 3.35 6.08
CA LEU A 169 -20.95 4.65 6.73
C LEU A 169 -19.68 5.49 6.69
N ARG A 170 -18.51 4.87 6.92
CA ARG A 170 -17.24 5.61 7.02
C ARG A 170 -16.64 5.96 5.66
N MET A 171 -16.86 5.13 4.64
CA MET A 171 -16.18 5.27 3.35
C MET A 171 -17.09 5.71 2.21
N LEU A 172 -18.40 5.47 2.27
CA LEU A 172 -19.34 5.80 1.19
C LEU A 172 -20.30 6.94 1.53
N VAL A 173 -20.49 7.27 2.81
CA VAL A 173 -21.32 8.41 3.21
C VAL A 173 -20.47 9.66 3.30
N GLY A 174 -20.87 10.73 2.58
CA GLY A 174 -20.21 12.02 2.71
C GLY A 174 -20.62 12.71 4.00
N GLN A 175 -19.63 13.20 4.74
CA GLN A 175 -19.85 13.74 6.08
C GLN A 175 -20.76 14.97 6.10
N LYS A 176 -20.82 15.73 4.99
CA LYS A 176 -21.56 17.01 4.93
C LYS A 176 -23.05 16.87 4.63
N ASN A 177 -23.50 15.76 4.06
CA ASN A 177 -24.88 15.64 3.56
C ASN A 177 -25.58 14.31 3.91
N ASN A 178 -24.91 13.38 4.60
CA ASN A 178 -25.47 12.06 4.93
C ASN A 178 -25.98 11.27 3.70
N LEU A 179 -25.48 11.58 2.51
CA LEU A 179 -25.80 10.84 1.30
C LEU A 179 -24.75 9.77 1.05
N ILE A 180 -25.20 8.59 0.60
CA ILE A 180 -24.32 7.55 0.08
C ILE A 180 -23.92 7.94 -1.33
N TYR A 181 -22.62 7.97 -1.59
CA TYR A 181 -22.05 8.26 -2.91
C TYR A 181 -21.89 6.96 -3.69
N SER A 182 -22.51 6.90 -4.86
CA SER A 182 -22.34 5.82 -5.84
C SER A 182 -21.28 6.15 -6.90
N GLU A 183 -20.76 7.37 -6.89
CA GLU A 183 -19.80 7.94 -7.84
C GLU A 183 -18.55 8.45 -7.12
N PRO A 184 -17.43 8.67 -7.83
CA PRO A 184 -16.31 9.48 -7.35
C PRO A 184 -16.75 10.72 -6.58
N PHE A 185 -16.13 10.98 -5.44
CA PHE A 185 -16.39 12.19 -4.67
C PHE A 185 -15.15 12.67 -3.93
N LEU A 186 -15.12 13.96 -3.64
CA LEU A 186 -14.07 14.59 -2.84
C LEU A 186 -14.52 14.66 -1.40
N ASP A 187 -13.75 14.03 -0.52
CA ASP A 187 -13.89 14.12 0.93
C ASP A 187 -12.48 14.10 1.52
N ILE A 188 -12.11 15.22 2.16
CA ILE A 188 -10.73 15.47 2.60
C ILE A 188 -10.30 14.43 3.63
N ASP A 189 -11.12 14.15 4.63
CA ASP A 189 -10.79 13.17 5.67
C ASP A 189 -10.58 11.77 5.09
N LYS A 190 -11.41 11.36 4.12
CA LYS A 190 -11.26 10.07 3.44
C LYS A 190 -10.02 10.05 2.54
N LEU A 191 -9.68 11.17 1.90
CA LEU A 191 -8.44 11.33 1.15
C LEU A 191 -7.22 11.16 2.06
N HIS A 192 -7.15 11.85 3.20
CA HIS A 192 -6.07 11.69 4.18
C HIS A 192 -5.97 10.24 4.66
N LEU A 193 -7.09 9.65 5.09
CA LEU A 193 -7.11 8.27 5.57
C LEU A 193 -6.57 7.30 4.50
N ALA A 194 -7.08 7.39 3.27
CA ALA A 194 -6.70 6.48 2.20
C ALA A 194 -5.24 6.68 1.77
N LEU A 195 -4.77 7.92 1.69
CA LEU A 195 -3.40 8.26 1.31
C LEU A 195 -2.40 7.85 2.40
N MET A 196 -2.65 8.21 3.66
CA MET A 196 -1.83 7.77 4.81
C MET A 196 -1.74 6.24 4.87
N THR A 197 -2.87 5.56 4.62
CA THR A 197 -2.93 4.09 4.63
C THR A 197 -2.09 3.48 3.51
N LEU A 198 -2.26 3.95 2.26
CA LEU A 198 -1.47 3.50 1.12
C LEU A 198 0.03 3.74 1.37
N THR A 199 0.38 4.94 1.84
CA THR A 199 1.74 5.30 2.22
C THR A 199 2.33 4.34 3.24
N SER A 200 1.61 4.07 4.33
CA SER A 200 2.10 3.19 5.40
C SER A 200 2.36 1.77 4.91
N MET A 201 1.45 1.22 4.10
CA MET A 201 1.59 -0.15 3.58
C MET A 201 2.68 -0.24 2.52
N THR A 202 2.80 0.77 1.66
CA THR A 202 3.88 0.85 0.66
C THR A 202 5.24 0.99 1.33
N PHE A 203 5.34 1.78 2.40
CA PHE A 203 6.55 1.89 3.21
C PHE A 203 6.95 0.54 3.83
N SER A 204 6.00 -0.15 4.46
CA SER A 204 6.23 -1.50 5.00
C SER A 204 6.65 -2.51 3.92
N ALA A 205 6.02 -2.44 2.74
CA ALA A 205 6.40 -3.26 1.59
C ALA A 205 7.83 -2.97 1.11
N SER A 206 8.19 -1.69 0.95
CA SER A 206 9.55 -1.31 0.54
C SER A 206 10.61 -1.82 1.53
N ASN A 207 10.35 -1.73 2.85
CA ASN A 207 11.26 -2.26 3.86
C ASN A 207 11.40 -3.78 3.74
N SER A 208 10.27 -4.50 3.62
CA SER A 208 10.27 -5.97 3.48
C SER A 208 11.05 -6.41 2.24
N ILE A 209 10.92 -5.68 1.13
CA ILE A 209 11.63 -5.93 -0.12
C ILE A 209 13.14 -5.73 0.04
N VAL A 210 13.56 -4.59 0.59
CA VAL A 210 14.98 -4.28 0.81
C VAL A 210 15.62 -5.36 1.71
N THR A 211 14.96 -5.71 2.82
CA THR A 211 15.44 -6.76 3.73
C THR A 211 15.50 -8.13 3.05
N CYS A 212 14.50 -8.50 2.26
CA CYS A 212 14.49 -9.76 1.53
C CYS A 212 15.68 -9.85 0.56
N PHE A 213 15.91 -8.81 -0.25
CA PHE A 213 17.00 -8.77 -1.21
C PHE A 213 18.39 -8.72 -0.57
N HIS A 214 18.51 -8.09 0.60
CA HIS A 214 19.73 -8.19 1.40
C HIS A 214 20.01 -9.64 1.81
N ASN A 215 19.01 -10.35 2.35
CA ASN A 215 19.18 -11.69 2.91
C ASN A 215 19.38 -12.79 1.86
N ILE A 216 18.88 -12.61 0.63
CA ILE A 216 19.17 -13.51 -0.50
C ILE A 216 20.45 -13.13 -1.26
N ASN A 217 21.29 -12.24 -0.69
CA ASN A 217 22.56 -11.74 -1.27
C ASN A 217 22.39 -11.15 -2.68
N ALA A 218 21.26 -10.50 -2.92
CA ALA A 218 20.88 -10.01 -4.24
C ALA A 218 21.01 -8.49 -4.39
N LEU A 219 21.29 -7.75 -3.32
CA LEU A 219 21.36 -6.29 -3.35
C LEU A 219 22.77 -5.79 -3.71
N ASP A 220 22.86 -4.81 -4.62
CA ASP A 220 24.12 -4.12 -4.91
C ASP A 220 24.32 -2.95 -3.93
N LEU A 221 25.35 -3.06 -3.08
CA LEU A 221 25.67 -2.12 -2.00
C LEU A 221 25.97 -0.69 -2.50
N ALA A 222 26.33 -0.51 -3.77
CA ALA A 222 26.60 0.82 -4.34
C ALA A 222 25.32 1.63 -4.62
N LEU A 223 24.18 0.96 -4.81
CA LEU A 223 22.85 1.58 -4.99
C LEU A 223 22.29 2.18 -3.68
N GLU A 224 22.84 1.78 -2.53
CA GLU A 224 22.25 2.06 -1.21
C GLU A 224 22.57 3.44 -0.64
N LYS A 225 23.82 3.94 -0.69
CA LYS A 225 24.22 4.96 0.32
C LYS A 225 23.40 6.25 0.30
N ASP A 226 23.32 6.92 -0.84
CA ASP A 226 22.63 8.23 -0.91
C ASP A 226 21.11 8.08 -0.89
N PHE A 227 20.60 6.99 -1.49
CA PHE A 227 19.17 6.74 -1.57
C PHE A 227 18.61 6.28 -0.22
N SER A 228 19.30 5.38 0.48
CA SER A 228 18.95 4.92 1.82
C SER A 228 19.00 6.05 2.84
N LEU A 229 19.99 6.95 2.78
CA LEU A 229 20.05 8.09 3.70
C LEU A 229 18.86 9.02 3.53
N ARG A 230 18.53 9.41 2.29
CA ARG A 230 17.33 10.22 2.01
C ARG A 230 16.06 9.53 2.50
N PHE A 231 15.90 8.25 2.16
CA PHE A 231 14.74 7.47 2.54
C PHE A 231 14.56 7.37 4.06
N ILE A 232 15.63 7.07 4.79
CA ILE A 232 15.61 6.98 6.25
C ILE A 232 15.24 8.35 6.86
N GLN A 233 15.81 9.44 6.35
CA GLN A 233 15.50 10.79 6.85
C GLN A 233 14.03 11.15 6.63
N THR A 234 13.51 10.93 5.43
CA THR A 234 12.09 11.17 5.11
C THR A 234 11.19 10.28 5.96
N ALA A 235 11.50 8.98 6.09
CA ALA A 235 10.74 8.04 6.89
C ALA A 235 10.71 8.41 8.37
N LEU A 236 11.86 8.79 8.96
CA LEU A 236 11.93 9.23 10.36
C LEU A 236 11.12 10.49 10.60
N ALA A 237 11.22 11.50 9.72
CA ALA A 237 10.43 12.72 9.83
C ALA A 237 8.93 12.42 9.74
N TRP A 238 8.54 11.54 8.81
CA TRP A 238 7.17 11.11 8.63
C TRP A 238 6.64 10.33 9.85
N LEU A 239 7.41 9.36 10.36
CA LEU A 239 7.05 8.59 11.56
C LEU A 239 6.99 9.45 12.83
N GLN A 240 7.85 10.46 12.95
CA GLN A 240 7.80 11.40 14.07
C GLN A 240 6.51 12.23 14.05
N LYS A 241 6.02 12.61 12.86
CA LYS A 241 4.81 13.42 12.70
C LYS A 241 3.51 12.59 12.77
N TYR A 242 3.51 11.39 12.20
CA TYR A 242 2.29 10.59 12.00
C TYR A 242 2.31 9.21 12.67
N GLY A 243 3.48 8.70 13.09
CA GLY A 243 3.63 7.35 13.65
C GLY A 243 2.86 7.12 14.96
N ALA A 244 2.73 8.15 15.81
CA ALA A 244 1.90 8.10 17.02
C ALA A 244 0.41 8.40 16.76
N LYS A 245 0.08 9.02 15.61
CA LYS A 245 -1.31 9.26 15.15
C LYS A 245 -1.94 8.01 14.51
N GLY A 246 -1.20 6.90 14.43
CA GLY A 246 -1.73 5.56 14.16
C GLY A 246 -2.71 5.05 15.23
N ASN A 247 -3.03 5.85 16.25
CA ASN A 247 -4.29 5.72 16.98
C ASN A 247 -5.43 6.09 16.03
N PHE A 248 -5.82 5.11 15.22
CA PHE A 248 -6.99 5.15 14.34
C PHE A 248 -8.18 5.70 15.12
N ILE A 249 -8.50 6.97 14.89
CA ILE A 249 -9.73 7.68 15.21
C ILE A 249 -10.69 6.82 16.05
N ASP A 250 -10.43 6.77 17.35
CA ASP A 250 -11.40 6.34 18.33
C ASP A 250 -12.40 7.49 18.47
N GLU A 251 -13.48 7.39 17.70
CA GLU A 251 -14.82 7.96 17.89
C GLU A 251 -15.76 7.36 16.83
#